data_AF-A0AAP0RIF9-F1
#
_entry.id   AF-A0AAP0RIF9-F1
#
_cell.length_a   1.000
_cell.length_b   1.000
_cell.length_c   1.000
_cell.angle_alpha   90.00
_cell.angle_beta   90.00
_cell.angle_gamma   90.00
#
_symmetry.space_group_name_H-M   'P 1'
#
loop_
_entity.id
_entity.type
_entity.pdbx_description
1 polymer ?
#
loop_
_entity_poly.entity_id
_entity_poly.type
_entity_poly.pdbx_seq_one_letter_code
_entity_poly.pdbx_strand_id
1 'polypeptide(L)'
;MDGEEKKKVNFLSAEDFEPALIPPMTIPDPDDKKPEDWDDRAKISDPDAVKPDDWDEDAPMEIEDEEAVKPEGWLDDEPEEIDDPEASKPEDWDDDEDGEWEAPKIDNPKCETAPGCGEWKRPMKSNPAYKGKWHAPLIDNPNYKGIWKPQEIPNPNYFEVDEVNFEPVAAVGIEIWTMQDGILFDNILITGEEKIAESYRETTWKPKFEVEKEKQKAEDAAAAAAASVSDGLAGFKKTVFDLLYKIADIPFLSAYKVKLIELIGKGERQPNLTIGILVSVVVVIFTVFFKIIFGGKKQAQVTRKTTNEGVAETSSNQESTGEKEEENEKEDAAAGPRRRSARREN
;
A
#
# COMPACT_ATOMS: atom_id res chain seq x y z
N MET A 1 15.98 25.39 -11.72
CA MET A 1 15.19 24.22 -12.16
C MET A 1 14.25 24.71 -13.25
N ASP A 2 14.19 24.02 -14.39
CA ASP A 2 13.26 24.31 -15.49
C ASP A 2 13.30 25.76 -16.05
N GLY A 3 14.44 26.45 -15.89
CA GLY A 3 14.62 27.87 -16.22
C GLY A 3 14.35 28.86 -15.08
N GLU A 4 13.80 28.40 -13.96
CA GLU A 4 13.54 29.23 -12.77
C GLU A 4 14.66 29.12 -11.72
N GLU A 5 15.03 30.25 -11.08
CA GLU A 5 15.84 30.27 -9.86
C GLU A 5 14.99 29.70 -8.71
N LYS A 6 15.45 28.62 -8.04
CA LYS A 6 14.71 27.96 -6.94
C LYS A 6 15.37 28.13 -5.56
N LYS A 7 16.69 28.17 -5.52
CA LYS A 7 17.51 28.58 -4.36
C LYS A 7 18.71 29.36 -4.90
N LYS A 8 19.12 30.38 -4.16
CA LYS A 8 20.36 31.12 -4.32
C LYS A 8 21.05 31.14 -2.97
N VAL A 9 22.38 31.04 -2.98
CA VAL A 9 23.21 30.88 -1.78
C VAL A 9 24.51 31.65 -1.95
N ASN A 10 25.13 32.04 -0.86
CA ASN A 10 26.48 32.58 -0.82
C ASN A 10 27.41 31.60 -0.07
N PHE A 11 28.49 31.14 -0.70
CA PHE A 11 29.47 30.25 -0.06
C PHE A 11 30.21 30.90 1.12
N LEU A 12 30.21 32.23 1.22
CA LEU A 12 30.77 32.99 2.33
C LEU A 12 29.74 33.25 3.46
N SER A 13 28.49 32.79 3.31
CA SER A 13 27.45 32.91 4.34
C SER A 13 27.50 31.72 5.31
N ALA A 14 27.43 32.02 6.60
CA ALA A 14 27.30 31.01 7.65
C ALA A 14 25.89 30.39 7.74
N GLU A 15 24.90 30.97 7.04
CA GLU A 15 23.48 30.55 7.10
C GLU A 15 23.02 29.69 5.91
N ASP A 16 23.79 29.68 4.81
CA ASP A 16 23.37 29.04 3.55
C ASP A 16 23.68 27.54 3.45
N PHE A 17 24.63 27.06 4.27
CA PHE A 17 25.23 25.73 4.23
C PHE A 17 25.42 25.16 5.65
N GLU A 18 25.11 23.87 5.83
CA GLU A 18 25.37 23.12 7.07
C GLU A 18 26.23 21.88 6.75
N PRO A 19 27.46 21.77 7.28
CA PRO A 19 28.21 22.81 7.97
C PRO A 19 28.57 23.99 7.03
N ALA A 20 28.76 25.18 7.61
CA ALA A 20 29.24 26.34 6.87
C ALA A 20 30.69 26.14 6.39
N LEU A 21 31.02 26.66 5.21
CA LEU A 21 32.38 26.55 4.65
C LEU A 21 33.40 27.36 5.47
N ILE A 22 32.96 28.50 6.01
CA ILE A 22 33.69 29.30 6.98
C ILE A 22 33.19 28.90 8.38
N PRO A 23 34.04 28.39 9.28
CA PRO A 23 33.66 28.11 10.67
C PRO A 23 33.14 29.38 11.38
N PRO A 24 32.30 29.27 12.43
CA PRO A 24 31.83 30.44 13.17
C PRO A 24 33.00 31.14 13.88
N MET A 25 32.93 32.46 14.03
CA MET A 25 33.96 33.27 14.70
C MET A 25 34.12 32.92 16.18
N THR A 26 33.01 32.55 16.83
CA THR A 26 32.96 32.04 18.20
C THR A 26 32.49 30.59 18.23
N ILE A 27 32.87 29.87 19.28
CA ILE A 27 32.31 28.56 19.65
C ILE A 27 31.94 28.59 21.14
N PRO A 28 30.97 27.79 21.60
CA PRO A 28 30.76 27.55 23.03
C PRO A 28 32.03 26.94 23.64
N ASP A 29 32.43 27.42 24.81
CA ASP A 29 33.57 26.90 25.56
C ASP A 29 33.31 25.43 25.98
N PRO A 30 34.16 24.47 25.59
CA PRO A 30 33.98 23.06 25.94
C PRO A 30 34.37 22.72 27.39
N ASP A 31 35.12 23.59 28.07
CA ASP A 31 35.52 23.43 29.47
C ASP A 31 34.55 24.14 30.44
N ASP A 32 33.79 25.13 29.97
CA ASP A 32 32.72 25.79 30.74
C ASP A 32 31.53 24.86 31.00
N LYS A 33 30.97 24.95 32.21
CA LYS A 33 29.97 24.01 32.74
C LYS A 33 28.94 24.74 33.57
N LYS A 34 27.68 24.39 33.38
CA LYS A 34 26.54 24.88 34.16
C LYS A 34 26.85 24.82 35.66
N PRO A 35 26.90 25.97 36.37
CA PRO A 35 27.09 25.99 37.81
C PRO A 35 25.98 25.24 38.54
N GLU A 36 26.31 24.58 39.65
CA GLU A 36 25.32 23.84 40.47
C GLU A 36 24.24 24.74 41.06
N ASP A 37 24.52 26.03 41.25
CA ASP A 37 23.56 27.04 41.70
C ASP A 37 22.75 27.66 40.55
N TRP A 38 22.93 27.22 39.30
CA TRP A 38 22.18 27.73 38.15
C TRP A 38 20.85 27.01 37.96
N ASP A 39 19.76 27.65 38.38
CA ASP A 39 18.41 27.15 38.11
C ASP A 39 17.87 27.67 36.77
N ASP A 40 17.71 26.76 35.82
CA ASP A 40 17.11 26.96 34.49
C ASP A 40 15.65 26.46 34.42
N ARG A 41 15.08 26.02 35.55
CA ARG A 41 13.67 25.66 35.64
C ARG A 41 12.84 26.93 35.79
N ALA A 42 12.22 27.39 34.71
CA ALA A 42 11.35 28.57 34.72
C ALA A 42 10.18 28.45 35.70
N LYS A 43 9.70 27.23 35.97
CA LYS A 43 8.68 26.91 36.97
C LYS A 43 9.14 25.79 37.89
N ILE A 44 8.67 25.83 39.12
CA ILE A 44 8.87 24.80 40.16
C ILE A 44 7.51 24.46 40.78
N SER A 45 7.41 23.26 41.36
CA SER A 45 6.27 22.93 42.24
C SER A 45 6.26 23.86 43.45
N ASP A 46 5.07 24.36 43.77
CA ASP A 46 4.81 25.21 44.93
C ASP A 46 5.20 24.48 46.24
N PRO A 47 6.16 24.99 47.03
CA PRO A 47 6.61 24.36 48.27
C PRO A 47 5.62 24.58 49.43
N ASP A 48 4.73 25.57 49.35
CA ASP A 48 3.73 25.87 50.38
C ASP A 48 2.40 25.13 50.11
N ALA A 49 2.23 24.54 48.93
CA ALA A 49 1.08 23.71 48.60
C ALA A 49 1.14 22.33 49.26
N VAL A 50 0.02 21.89 49.82
CA VAL A 50 -0.13 20.59 50.49
C VAL A 50 -1.27 19.81 49.83
N LYS A 51 -1.16 18.47 49.77
CA LYS A 51 -2.23 17.60 49.27
C LYS A 51 -3.52 17.83 50.10
N PRO A 52 -4.68 18.12 49.48
CA PRO A 52 -5.94 18.21 50.19
C PRO A 52 -6.35 16.87 50.82
N ASP A 53 -6.98 16.89 51.99
CA ASP A 53 -7.45 15.68 52.68
C ASP A 53 -8.50 14.88 51.88
N ASP A 54 -9.22 15.55 50.98
CA ASP A 54 -10.19 14.98 50.03
C ASP A 54 -9.52 14.29 48.81
N TRP A 55 -8.19 14.27 48.73
CA TRP A 55 -7.45 13.69 47.61
C TRP A 55 -6.94 12.27 47.93
N ASP A 56 -7.80 11.29 47.66
CA ASP A 56 -7.42 9.88 47.57
C ASP A 56 -6.53 9.64 46.33
N GLU A 57 -5.40 8.97 46.53
CA GLU A 57 -4.43 8.60 45.49
C GLU A 57 -4.40 7.09 45.24
N ASP A 58 -5.01 6.29 46.12
CA ASP A 58 -5.11 4.84 46.05
C ASP A 58 -6.46 4.40 45.43
N ALA A 59 -7.41 5.33 45.28
CA ALA A 59 -8.62 5.15 44.47
C ALA A 59 -8.27 4.58 43.08
N PRO A 60 -8.96 3.51 42.62
CA PRO A 60 -8.71 2.95 41.30
C PRO A 60 -9.28 3.85 40.20
N MET A 61 -8.66 3.83 39.01
CA MET A 61 -9.12 4.59 37.84
C MET A 61 -10.53 4.15 37.38
N GLU A 62 -10.85 2.87 37.57
CA GLU A 62 -12.11 2.26 37.20
C GLU A 62 -12.68 1.45 38.37
N ILE A 63 -13.99 1.34 38.43
CA ILE A 63 -14.76 0.55 39.40
C ILE A 63 -15.78 -0.31 38.65
N GLU A 64 -16.20 -1.43 39.23
CA GLU A 64 -17.26 -2.25 38.63
C GLU A 64 -18.56 -1.43 38.50
N ASP A 65 -19.24 -1.55 37.36
CA ASP A 65 -20.55 -0.94 37.20
C ASP A 65 -21.63 -1.75 37.92
N GLU A 66 -22.04 -1.29 39.11
CA GLU A 66 -23.19 -1.83 39.85
C GLU A 66 -24.53 -1.67 39.10
N GLU A 67 -24.65 -0.65 38.24
CA GLU A 67 -25.87 -0.34 37.47
C GLU A 67 -25.98 -1.21 36.22
N ALA A 68 -24.87 -1.79 35.75
CA ALA A 68 -24.89 -2.77 34.67
C ALA A 68 -25.61 -4.05 35.12
N VAL A 69 -26.60 -4.46 34.33
CA VAL A 69 -27.30 -5.74 34.49
C VAL A 69 -26.89 -6.64 33.35
N LYS A 70 -26.59 -7.90 33.67
CA LYS A 70 -26.27 -8.94 32.70
C LYS A 70 -27.38 -9.08 31.64
N PRO A 71 -27.06 -9.04 30.32
CA PRO A 71 -28.07 -9.19 29.27
C PRO A 71 -28.83 -10.52 29.34
N GLU A 72 -30.13 -10.48 29.05
CA GLU A 72 -30.93 -11.69 28.86
C GLU A 72 -30.45 -12.44 27.59
N GLY A 73 -30.08 -13.71 27.75
CA GLY A 73 -29.58 -14.55 26.65
C GLY A 73 -28.05 -14.69 26.55
N TRP A 74 -27.28 -14.13 27.50
CA TRP A 74 -25.84 -14.39 27.64
C TRP A 74 -25.54 -15.89 27.85
N LEU A 75 -24.45 -16.41 27.26
CA LEU A 75 -24.10 -17.83 27.24
C LEU A 75 -22.90 -18.15 28.16
N ASP A 76 -23.13 -18.39 29.46
CA ASP A 76 -22.03 -18.65 30.41
C ASP A 76 -21.26 -19.96 30.16
N ASP A 77 -21.98 -21.01 29.74
CA ASP A 77 -21.43 -22.37 29.55
C ASP A 77 -20.63 -22.53 28.23
N GLU A 78 -20.59 -21.50 27.38
CA GLU A 78 -19.90 -21.48 26.10
C GLU A 78 -18.71 -20.51 26.17
N PRO A 79 -17.48 -20.90 25.80
CA PRO A 79 -16.33 -20.02 25.87
C PRO A 79 -16.39 -18.95 24.77
N GLU A 80 -15.77 -17.79 25.03
CA GLU A 80 -15.66 -16.66 24.10
C GLU A 80 -14.75 -17.01 22.90
N GLU A 81 -13.59 -17.63 23.18
CA GLU A 81 -12.68 -18.21 22.18
C GLU A 81 -12.86 -19.73 22.09
N ILE A 82 -12.71 -20.30 20.89
CA ILE A 82 -12.52 -21.74 20.64
C ILE A 82 -11.30 -21.98 19.75
N ASP A 83 -10.74 -23.19 19.83
CA ASP A 83 -9.68 -23.64 18.92
C ASP A 83 -10.22 -23.73 17.48
N ASP A 84 -9.46 -23.25 16.49
CA ASP A 84 -9.85 -23.28 15.07
C ASP A 84 -9.95 -24.74 14.55
N PRO A 85 -11.13 -25.23 14.15
CA PRO A 85 -11.32 -26.60 13.69
C PRO A 85 -10.78 -26.87 12.28
N GLU A 86 -10.44 -25.83 11.51
CA GLU A 86 -9.78 -25.97 10.20
C GLU A 86 -8.25 -25.86 10.32
N ALA A 87 -7.73 -25.37 11.46
CA ALA A 87 -6.31 -25.37 11.75
C ALA A 87 -5.79 -26.79 12.03
N SER A 88 -4.59 -27.08 11.56
CA SER A 88 -3.91 -28.36 11.79
C SER A 88 -2.41 -28.15 11.94
N LYS A 89 -1.78 -29.00 12.76
CA LYS A 89 -0.33 -28.97 13.00
C LYS A 89 0.45 -29.03 11.66
N PRO A 90 1.36 -28.10 11.38
CA PRO A 90 2.20 -28.14 10.18
C PRO A 90 3.07 -29.40 10.10
N GLU A 91 3.34 -29.87 8.88
CA GLU A 91 4.21 -31.05 8.63
C GLU A 91 5.68 -30.83 9.04
N ASP A 92 6.09 -29.58 9.26
CA ASP A 92 7.47 -29.13 9.55
C ASP A 92 7.63 -28.63 11.00
N TRP A 93 6.68 -28.93 11.90
CA TRP A 93 6.68 -28.52 13.31
C TRP A 93 7.17 -29.67 14.22
N ASP A 94 8.20 -29.41 15.02
CA ASP A 94 8.81 -30.40 15.93
C ASP A 94 8.39 -30.15 17.39
N ASP A 95 7.70 -31.09 18.04
CA ASP A 95 7.24 -30.88 19.42
C ASP A 95 8.40 -30.85 20.43
N ASP A 96 9.58 -31.39 20.10
CA ASP A 96 10.76 -31.40 20.99
C ASP A 96 11.58 -30.08 20.89
N GLU A 97 11.48 -29.32 19.78
CA GLU A 97 12.22 -28.06 19.56
C GLU A 97 11.30 -26.81 19.55
N ASP A 98 10.10 -26.88 18.95
CA ASP A 98 9.11 -25.79 18.90
C ASP A 98 8.10 -25.85 20.09
N GLY A 99 7.93 -27.02 20.71
CA GLY A 99 6.97 -27.28 21.81
C GLY A 99 5.65 -27.89 21.34
N GLU A 100 4.79 -28.31 22.27
CA GLU A 100 3.47 -28.89 21.95
C GLU A 100 2.62 -27.91 21.13
N TRP A 101 2.18 -28.33 19.93
CA TRP A 101 1.36 -27.48 19.05
C TRP A 101 -0.05 -27.23 19.62
N GLU A 102 -0.32 -25.98 20.00
CA GLU A 102 -1.67 -25.48 20.27
C GLU A 102 -2.29 -24.88 18.98
N ALA A 103 -3.60 -25.08 18.80
CA ALA A 103 -4.33 -24.51 17.68
C ALA A 103 -4.52 -22.99 17.86
N PRO A 104 -4.51 -22.18 16.77
CA PRO A 104 -4.95 -20.79 16.83
C PRO A 104 -6.37 -20.70 17.34
N LYS A 105 -6.61 -19.75 18.25
CA LYS A 105 -7.96 -19.46 18.74
C LYS A 105 -8.71 -18.52 17.81
N ILE A 106 -10.02 -18.73 17.72
CA ILE A 106 -10.99 -17.92 16.98
C ILE A 106 -12.19 -17.58 17.86
N ASP A 107 -12.86 -16.47 17.55
CA ASP A 107 -14.12 -16.11 18.20
C ASP A 107 -15.18 -17.21 17.98
N ASN A 108 -15.83 -17.67 19.05
CA ASN A 108 -16.82 -18.75 18.98
C ASN A 108 -18.07 -18.29 18.17
N PRO A 109 -18.40 -18.92 17.02
CA PRO A 109 -19.49 -18.44 16.16
C PRO A 109 -20.89 -18.46 16.79
N LYS A 110 -21.08 -19.13 17.93
CA LYS A 110 -22.33 -19.02 18.70
C LYS A 110 -22.49 -17.62 19.30
N CYS A 111 -21.38 -16.99 19.69
CA CYS A 111 -21.32 -15.72 20.40
C CYS A 111 -21.67 -14.53 19.50
N GLU A 112 -21.42 -14.62 18.18
CA GLU A 112 -21.95 -13.66 17.19
C GLU A 112 -23.49 -13.56 17.22
N THR A 113 -24.17 -14.63 17.66
CA THR A 113 -25.64 -14.73 17.68
C THR A 113 -26.26 -14.42 19.04
N ALA A 114 -25.43 -14.20 20.06
CA ALA A 114 -25.83 -13.96 21.45
C ALA A 114 -25.38 -12.55 21.91
N PRO A 115 -25.85 -12.06 23.08
CA PRO A 115 -25.33 -10.82 23.68
C PRO A 115 -23.88 -10.94 24.22
N GLY A 116 -23.34 -12.16 24.29
CA GLY A 116 -22.00 -12.48 24.79
C GLY A 116 -21.91 -13.91 25.34
N CYS A 117 -20.68 -14.32 25.67
CA CYS A 117 -20.31 -15.68 26.07
C CYS A 117 -19.34 -15.68 27.27
N GLY A 118 -19.09 -16.86 27.85
CA GLY A 118 -18.21 -17.06 29.01
C GLY A 118 -18.77 -16.47 30.30
N GLU A 119 -18.01 -16.53 31.39
CA GLU A 119 -18.42 -15.97 32.69
C GLU A 119 -18.64 -14.45 32.58
N TRP A 120 -19.89 -14.00 32.68
CA TRP A 120 -20.21 -12.56 32.62
C TRP A 120 -19.54 -11.79 33.76
N LYS A 121 -18.61 -10.90 33.40
CA LYS A 121 -17.99 -9.94 34.31
C LYS A 121 -18.69 -8.59 34.19
N ARG A 122 -18.82 -7.88 35.31
CA ARG A 122 -19.32 -6.50 35.30
C ARG A 122 -18.39 -5.64 34.44
N PRO A 123 -18.91 -4.79 33.54
CA PRO A 123 -18.07 -3.83 32.85
C PRO A 123 -17.50 -2.84 33.86
N MET A 124 -16.25 -2.45 33.64
CA MET A 124 -15.59 -1.41 34.44
C MET A 124 -16.05 -0.03 33.94
N LYS A 125 -16.37 0.88 34.88
CA LYS A 125 -16.68 2.29 34.58
C LYS A 125 -15.68 3.21 35.25
N SER A 126 -15.37 4.33 34.61
CA SER A 126 -14.46 5.35 35.16
C SER A 126 -14.93 5.84 36.52
N ASN A 127 -14.05 5.79 37.51
CA ASN A 127 -14.37 6.15 38.89
C ASN A 127 -14.45 7.68 39.04
N PRO A 128 -15.61 8.27 39.41
CA PRO A 128 -15.74 9.73 39.57
C PRO A 128 -14.90 10.32 40.71
N ALA A 129 -14.44 9.49 41.64
CA ALA A 129 -13.53 9.89 42.72
C ALA A 129 -12.05 9.80 42.35
N TYR A 130 -11.69 9.22 41.19
CA TYR A 130 -10.30 9.08 40.77
C TYR A 130 -9.69 10.43 40.40
N LYS A 131 -8.75 10.90 41.22
CA LYS A 131 -7.98 12.13 40.99
C LYS A 131 -6.52 11.84 40.58
N GLY A 132 -6.10 10.57 40.64
CA GLY A 132 -4.71 10.16 40.41
C GLY A 132 -3.77 10.62 41.55
N LYS A 133 -2.46 10.63 41.29
CA LYS A 133 -1.49 11.16 42.27
C LYS A 133 -1.53 12.68 42.32
N TRP A 134 -1.42 13.24 43.52
CA TRP A 134 -1.45 14.68 43.70
C TRP A 134 -0.12 15.32 43.32
N HIS A 135 -0.20 16.44 42.62
CA HIS A 135 0.95 17.24 42.24
C HIS A 135 0.72 18.70 42.65
N ALA A 136 1.68 19.28 43.38
CA ALA A 136 1.68 20.69 43.72
C ALA A 136 1.69 21.57 42.45
N PRO A 137 0.92 22.68 42.43
CA PRO A 137 0.83 23.56 41.26
C PRO A 137 2.20 24.15 40.90
N LEU A 138 2.39 24.45 39.61
CA LEU A 138 3.65 25.00 39.10
C LEU A 138 3.67 26.53 39.18
N ILE A 139 4.40 27.07 40.15
CA ILE A 139 4.67 28.50 40.31
C ILE A 139 5.92 28.92 39.52
N ASP A 140 6.00 30.20 39.15
CA ASP A 140 7.19 30.76 38.50
C ASP A 140 8.34 30.83 39.52
N ASN A 141 9.51 30.35 39.12
CA ASN A 141 10.65 30.13 40.03
C ASN A 141 11.40 31.44 40.34
N PRO A 142 11.44 31.91 41.60
CA PRO A 142 12.15 33.15 41.96
C PRO A 142 13.66 33.12 41.71
N ASN A 143 14.25 31.92 41.61
CA ASN A 143 15.69 31.73 41.37
C ASN A 143 16.03 31.44 39.90
N TYR A 144 15.07 31.52 38.97
CA TYR A 144 15.30 31.24 37.56
C TYR A 144 16.27 32.26 36.93
N LYS A 145 17.46 31.79 36.55
CA LYS A 145 18.52 32.61 35.94
C LYS A 145 18.46 32.64 34.40
N GLY A 146 17.52 31.92 33.80
CA GLY A 146 17.46 31.67 32.35
C GLY A 146 17.95 30.26 31.99
N ILE A 147 17.76 29.86 30.74
CA ILE A 147 18.40 28.65 30.20
C ILE A 147 19.91 28.89 30.15
N TRP A 148 20.69 28.05 30.82
CA TRP A 148 22.15 28.18 30.79
C TRP A 148 22.70 27.92 29.38
N LYS A 149 23.73 28.69 29.02
CA LYS A 149 24.56 28.46 27.83
C LYS A 149 26.03 28.60 28.26
N PRO A 150 26.96 27.82 27.67
CA PRO A 150 28.39 28.06 27.86
C PRO A 150 28.76 29.47 27.39
N GLN A 151 29.82 30.03 27.99
CA GLN A 151 30.45 31.24 27.47
C GLN A 151 30.94 31.01 26.03
N GLU A 152 30.77 32.00 25.16
CA GLU A 152 31.38 31.97 23.83
C GLU A 152 32.86 32.39 23.89
N ILE A 153 33.73 31.58 23.28
CA ILE A 153 35.16 31.85 23.11
C ILE A 153 35.51 32.00 21.62
N PRO A 154 36.58 32.73 21.25
CA PRO A 154 37.05 32.80 19.87
C PRO A 154 37.43 31.42 19.34
N ASN A 155 36.92 31.05 18.17
CA ASN A 155 37.18 29.76 17.55
C ASN A 155 38.61 29.68 16.99
N PRO A 156 39.47 28.76 17.47
CA PRO A 156 40.84 28.62 16.96
C PRO A 156 40.93 28.21 15.49
N ASN A 157 39.84 27.71 14.91
CA ASN A 157 39.74 27.28 13.51
C ASN A 157 39.05 28.34 12.63
N TYR A 158 38.75 29.54 13.15
CA TYR A 158 38.18 30.61 12.35
C TYR A 158 39.18 31.12 11.30
N PHE A 159 38.68 31.38 10.08
CA PHE A 159 39.44 32.04 9.02
C PHE A 159 38.53 32.93 8.18
N GLU A 160 39.10 33.99 7.62
CA GLU A 160 38.43 34.86 6.64
C GLU A 160 39.00 34.56 5.25
N VAL A 161 38.13 34.53 4.23
CA VAL A 161 38.50 34.34 2.81
C VAL A 161 37.65 35.23 1.92
N ASP A 162 38.29 36.01 1.05
CA ASP A 162 37.61 36.91 0.12
C ASP A 162 36.93 36.18 -1.04
N GLU A 163 37.53 35.07 -1.50
CA GLU A 163 37.04 34.26 -2.63
C GLU A 163 37.20 32.75 -2.32
N VAL A 164 36.21 31.95 -2.72
CA VAL A 164 36.24 30.48 -2.52
C VAL A 164 36.91 29.81 -3.71
N ASN A 165 38.15 29.34 -3.51
CA ASN A 165 38.95 28.68 -4.53
C ASN A 165 38.83 27.15 -4.42
N PHE A 166 38.26 26.52 -5.45
CA PHE A 166 38.10 25.06 -5.55
C PHE A 166 39.21 24.43 -6.42
N GLU A 167 39.58 23.17 -6.15
CA GLU A 167 40.50 22.44 -7.02
C GLU A 167 39.92 22.23 -8.43
N PRO A 168 40.74 22.27 -9.51
CA PRO A 168 40.24 22.15 -10.88
C PRO A 168 39.52 20.82 -11.18
N VAL A 169 38.23 20.89 -11.49
CA VAL A 169 37.40 19.73 -11.85
C VAL A 169 37.78 19.21 -13.24
N ALA A 170 38.35 18.01 -13.30
CA ALA A 170 38.87 17.41 -14.53
C ALA A 170 37.92 16.41 -15.23
N ALA A 171 36.85 15.96 -14.55
CA ALA A 171 35.90 14.96 -15.07
C ALA A 171 34.51 15.12 -14.42
N VAL A 172 33.49 14.56 -15.07
CA VAL A 172 32.15 14.38 -14.50
C VAL A 172 31.83 12.89 -14.44
N GLY A 173 31.44 12.43 -13.25
CA GLY A 173 30.85 11.11 -13.04
C GLY A 173 29.40 11.24 -12.59
N ILE A 174 28.59 10.22 -12.90
CA ILE A 174 27.23 10.08 -12.37
C ILE A 174 27.22 8.78 -11.57
N GLU A 175 27.28 8.91 -10.25
CA GLU A 175 27.13 7.81 -9.30
C GLU A 175 25.76 7.98 -8.61
N ILE A 176 24.88 6.99 -8.79
CA ILE A 176 23.54 6.96 -8.18
C ILE A 176 23.25 5.58 -7.61
N TRP A 177 22.59 5.55 -6.45
CA TRP A 177 21.99 4.33 -5.92
C TRP A 177 20.48 4.37 -6.21
N THR A 178 19.99 3.39 -6.96
CA THR A 178 18.58 3.31 -7.37
C THR A 178 18.11 1.85 -7.40
N MET A 179 16.85 1.64 -7.06
CA MET A 179 16.12 0.37 -7.25
C MET A 179 15.21 0.39 -8.49
N GLN A 180 15.18 1.52 -9.21
CA GLN A 180 14.37 1.77 -10.41
C GLN A 180 15.27 1.94 -11.64
N ASP A 181 14.86 1.36 -12.75
CA ASP A 181 15.46 1.52 -14.08
C ASP A 181 14.80 2.69 -14.86
N GLY A 182 15.16 2.85 -16.14
CA GLY A 182 14.58 3.88 -17.02
C GLY A 182 15.08 5.31 -16.81
N ILE A 183 15.95 5.58 -15.82
CA ILE A 183 16.53 6.91 -15.59
C ILE A 183 17.47 7.28 -16.76
N LEU A 184 17.24 8.45 -17.37
CA LEU A 184 17.94 8.93 -18.56
C LEU A 184 18.57 10.31 -18.29
N PHE A 185 19.87 10.44 -18.56
CA PHE A 185 20.61 11.71 -18.46
C PHE A 185 21.03 12.17 -19.86
N ASP A 186 20.81 13.46 -20.16
CA ASP A 186 21.01 14.08 -21.48
C ASP A 186 21.28 15.58 -21.31
N ASN A 187 21.87 16.24 -22.32
CA ASN A 187 22.17 17.69 -22.36
C ASN A 187 23.06 18.21 -21.21
N ILE A 188 24.05 17.42 -20.79
CA ILE A 188 25.04 17.82 -19.77
C ILE A 188 25.94 18.93 -20.34
N LEU A 189 25.82 20.14 -19.79
CA LEU A 189 26.63 21.31 -20.15
C LEU A 189 27.42 21.81 -18.94
N ILE A 190 28.69 22.13 -19.15
CA ILE A 190 29.57 22.80 -18.18
C ILE A 190 30.03 24.10 -18.82
N THR A 191 29.82 25.24 -18.15
CA THR A 191 30.25 26.57 -18.61
C THR A 191 30.43 27.51 -17.42
N GLY A 192 31.37 28.45 -17.53
CA GLY A 192 31.51 29.58 -16.59
C GLY A 192 30.60 30.78 -16.93
N GLU A 193 29.87 30.73 -18.04
CA GLU A 193 29.02 31.83 -18.50
C GLU A 193 27.53 31.46 -18.48
N GLU A 194 26.78 32.10 -17.60
CA GLU A 194 25.32 31.95 -17.45
C GLU A 194 24.56 32.13 -18.77
N LYS A 195 24.96 33.09 -19.61
CA LYS A 195 24.33 33.37 -20.92
C LYS A 195 24.47 32.20 -21.91
N ILE A 196 25.55 31.42 -21.81
CA ILE A 196 25.74 30.22 -22.62
C ILE A 196 24.81 29.10 -22.12
N ALA A 197 24.70 28.94 -20.80
CA ALA A 197 23.75 27.98 -20.21
C ALA A 197 22.29 28.32 -20.53
N GLU A 198 21.91 29.60 -20.45
CA GLU A 198 20.56 30.07 -20.78
C GLU A 198 20.22 29.87 -22.27
N SER A 199 21.09 30.29 -23.18
CA SER A 199 20.84 30.11 -24.62
C SER A 199 20.74 28.63 -25.01
N TYR A 200 21.60 27.76 -24.47
CA TYR A 200 21.51 26.31 -24.68
C TYR A 200 20.23 25.69 -24.10
N ARG A 201 19.83 26.12 -22.88
CA ARG A 201 18.56 25.73 -22.26
C ARG A 201 17.37 26.07 -23.17
N GLU A 202 17.37 27.26 -23.77
CA GLU A 202 16.29 27.73 -24.64
C GLU A 202 16.27 27.04 -26.02
N THR A 203 17.43 26.77 -26.63
CA THR A 203 17.49 26.18 -27.97
C THR A 203 17.32 24.66 -27.99
N THR A 204 17.79 23.96 -26.95
CA THR A 204 17.95 22.50 -26.99
C THR A 204 17.04 21.79 -25.99
N TRP A 205 17.05 22.20 -24.72
CA TRP A 205 16.24 21.55 -23.68
C TRP A 205 14.75 21.95 -23.76
N LYS A 206 14.45 23.26 -23.83
CA LYS A 206 13.09 23.80 -23.75
C LYS A 206 12.12 23.24 -24.82
N PRO A 207 12.49 23.08 -26.10
CA PRO A 207 11.59 22.52 -27.12
C PRO A 207 11.29 21.03 -26.91
N LYS A 208 12.26 20.28 -26.37
CA LYS A 208 12.11 18.86 -26.00
C LYS A 208 11.21 18.73 -24.77
N PHE A 209 11.49 19.51 -23.73
CA PHE A 209 10.79 19.49 -22.45
C PHE A 209 9.28 19.75 -22.56
N GLU A 210 8.84 20.77 -23.30
CA GLU A 210 7.39 21.02 -23.40
C GLU A 210 6.66 19.89 -24.14
N VAL A 211 7.27 19.26 -25.16
CA VAL A 211 6.69 18.09 -25.85
C VAL A 211 6.65 16.86 -24.94
N GLU A 212 7.68 16.61 -24.14
CA GLU A 212 7.72 15.50 -23.17
C GLU A 212 6.71 15.72 -22.05
N LYS A 213 6.55 16.95 -21.57
CA LYS A 213 5.59 17.38 -20.54
C LYS A 213 4.14 17.36 -21.01
N GLU A 214 3.87 17.63 -22.30
CA GLU A 214 2.54 17.40 -22.90
C GLU A 214 2.22 15.91 -23.02
N LYS A 215 3.18 15.07 -23.43
CA LYS A 215 3.01 13.61 -23.45
C LYS A 215 2.79 13.03 -22.05
N GLN A 216 3.62 13.40 -21.07
CA GLN A 216 3.48 12.93 -19.69
C GLN A 216 2.09 13.26 -19.15
N LYS A 217 1.59 14.49 -19.33
CA LYS A 217 0.21 14.85 -18.95
C LYS A 217 -0.86 14.00 -19.64
N ALA A 218 -0.67 13.66 -20.91
CA ALA A 218 -1.60 12.81 -21.65
C ALA A 218 -1.54 11.35 -21.17
N GLU A 219 -0.35 10.84 -20.85
CA GLU A 219 -0.13 9.49 -20.33
C GLU A 219 -0.61 9.36 -18.87
N ASP A 220 -0.35 10.35 -18.00
CA ASP A 220 -0.89 10.47 -16.65
C ASP A 220 -2.43 10.52 -16.66
N ALA A 221 -3.01 11.34 -17.54
CA ALA A 221 -4.46 11.44 -17.69
C ALA A 221 -5.06 10.14 -18.25
N ALA A 222 -4.39 9.47 -19.18
CA ALA A 222 -4.80 8.17 -19.70
C ALA A 222 -4.68 7.06 -18.64
N ALA A 223 -3.65 7.10 -17.79
CA ALA A 223 -3.46 6.16 -16.68
C ALA A 223 -4.51 6.37 -15.58
N ALA A 224 -4.79 7.62 -15.20
CA ALA A 224 -5.86 7.95 -14.26
C ALA A 224 -7.26 7.59 -14.80
N ALA A 225 -7.49 7.82 -16.11
CA ALA A 225 -8.70 7.37 -16.79
C ALA A 225 -8.79 5.83 -16.79
N ALA A 226 -7.72 5.11 -17.13
CA ALA A 226 -7.69 3.65 -17.13
C ALA A 226 -7.91 3.07 -15.73
N ALA A 227 -7.31 3.67 -14.70
CA ALA A 227 -7.51 3.30 -13.29
C ALA A 227 -8.99 3.45 -12.89
N SER A 228 -9.58 4.65 -13.09
CA SER A 228 -10.99 4.89 -12.78
C SER A 228 -11.97 4.02 -13.60
N VAL A 229 -11.64 3.70 -14.85
CA VAL A 229 -12.42 2.75 -15.67
C VAL A 229 -12.28 1.32 -15.14
N SER A 230 -11.10 0.90 -14.68
CA SER A 230 -10.88 -0.43 -14.10
C SER A 230 -11.62 -0.62 -12.77
N ASP A 231 -11.63 0.40 -11.91
CA ASP A 231 -12.33 0.40 -10.63
C ASP A 231 -13.86 0.42 -10.82
N GLY A 232 -14.34 1.25 -11.76
CA GLY A 232 -15.74 1.22 -12.21
C GLY A 232 -16.16 -0.12 -12.81
N LEU A 233 -15.29 -0.80 -13.56
CA LEU A 233 -15.52 -2.16 -14.07
C LEU A 233 -15.51 -3.22 -12.95
N ALA A 234 -14.70 -3.05 -11.91
CA ALA A 234 -14.72 -3.94 -10.74
C ALA A 234 -16.04 -3.80 -9.94
N GLY A 235 -16.50 -2.56 -9.71
CA GLY A 235 -17.80 -2.30 -9.08
C GLY A 235 -19.00 -2.81 -9.90
N PHE A 236 -18.94 -2.67 -11.23
CA PHE A 236 -19.94 -3.23 -12.14
C PHE A 236 -19.89 -4.77 -12.18
N LYS A 237 -18.68 -5.37 -12.15
CA LYS A 237 -18.53 -6.84 -12.03
C LYS A 237 -19.24 -7.32 -10.78
N LYS A 238 -18.92 -6.78 -9.60
CA LYS A 238 -19.52 -7.20 -8.32
C LYS A 238 -21.05 -7.13 -8.35
N THR A 239 -21.62 -6.00 -8.75
CA THR A 239 -23.09 -5.81 -8.78
C THR A 239 -23.81 -6.71 -9.78
N VAL A 240 -23.18 -7.08 -10.91
CA VAL A 240 -23.75 -8.06 -11.84
C VAL A 240 -23.61 -9.49 -11.32
N PHE A 241 -22.49 -9.87 -10.72
CA PHE A 241 -22.34 -11.20 -10.10
C PHE A 241 -23.32 -11.40 -8.93
N ASP A 242 -23.52 -10.39 -8.07
CA ASP A 242 -24.56 -10.39 -7.02
C ASP A 242 -25.97 -10.63 -7.60
N LEU A 243 -26.27 -10.02 -8.76
CA LEU A 243 -27.55 -10.20 -9.45
C LEU A 243 -27.69 -11.61 -10.04
N LEU A 244 -26.61 -12.18 -10.59
CA LEU A 244 -26.61 -13.55 -11.11
C LEU A 244 -26.81 -14.59 -10.00
N TYR A 245 -26.18 -14.41 -8.84
CA TYR A 245 -26.43 -15.27 -7.68
C TYR A 245 -27.88 -15.18 -7.18
N LYS A 246 -28.45 -13.97 -7.12
CA LYS A 246 -29.88 -13.77 -6.78
C LYS A 246 -30.83 -14.42 -7.80
N ILE A 247 -30.48 -14.41 -9.09
CA ILE A 247 -31.26 -15.10 -10.15
C ILE A 247 -31.14 -16.63 -10.02
N ALA A 248 -29.96 -17.15 -9.66
CA ALA A 248 -29.74 -18.59 -9.46
C ALA A 248 -30.53 -19.17 -8.26
N ASP A 249 -30.99 -18.33 -7.33
CA ASP A 249 -31.80 -18.73 -6.17
C ASP A 249 -33.32 -18.63 -6.39
N ILE A 250 -33.77 -18.26 -7.59
CA ILE A 250 -35.21 -18.24 -7.93
C ILE A 250 -35.75 -19.69 -7.88
N PRO A 251 -36.87 -19.99 -7.16
CA PRO A 251 -37.35 -21.35 -6.95
C PRO A 251 -37.55 -22.20 -8.23
N PHE A 252 -37.88 -21.55 -9.35
CA PHE A 252 -38.02 -22.18 -10.67
C PHE A 252 -36.70 -22.80 -11.20
N LEU A 253 -35.54 -22.28 -10.79
CA LEU A 253 -34.22 -22.75 -11.22
C LEU A 253 -33.54 -23.68 -10.19
N SER A 254 -34.19 -23.99 -9.08
CA SER A 254 -33.69 -24.83 -7.97
C SER A 254 -33.00 -26.13 -8.43
N ALA A 255 -33.60 -26.87 -9.38
CA ALA A 255 -33.03 -28.11 -9.93
C ALA A 255 -31.69 -27.93 -10.70
N TYR A 256 -31.33 -26.68 -11.03
CA TYR A 256 -30.07 -26.31 -11.70
C TYR A 256 -29.17 -25.40 -10.85
N LYS A 257 -29.62 -24.98 -9.64
CA LYS A 257 -28.94 -24.01 -8.76
C LYS A 257 -27.45 -24.31 -8.57
N VAL A 258 -27.10 -25.56 -8.25
CA VAL A 258 -25.70 -25.99 -8.05
C VAL A 258 -24.83 -25.72 -9.29
N LYS A 259 -25.31 -26.12 -10.48
CA LYS A 259 -24.58 -25.93 -11.75
C LYS A 259 -24.50 -24.46 -12.17
N LEU A 260 -25.52 -23.66 -11.83
CA LEU A 260 -25.51 -22.21 -12.06
C LEU A 260 -24.47 -21.53 -11.17
N ILE A 261 -24.47 -21.83 -9.86
CA ILE A 261 -23.49 -21.28 -8.90
C ILE A 261 -22.06 -21.68 -9.29
N GLU A 262 -21.84 -22.94 -9.66
CA GLU A 262 -20.54 -23.43 -10.17
C GLU A 262 -20.09 -22.67 -11.43
N LEU A 263 -20.99 -22.49 -12.41
CA LEU A 263 -20.69 -21.77 -13.66
C LEU A 263 -20.41 -20.28 -13.41
N ILE A 264 -21.15 -19.64 -12.50
CA ILE A 264 -20.96 -18.25 -12.11
C ILE A 264 -19.60 -18.09 -11.40
N GLY A 265 -19.30 -18.89 -10.36
CA GLY A 265 -18.01 -18.82 -9.66
C GLY A 265 -16.80 -19.15 -10.55
N LYS A 266 -16.97 -20.06 -11.51
CA LYS A 266 -15.96 -20.33 -12.55
C LYS A 266 -15.81 -19.15 -13.52
N GLY A 267 -16.91 -18.48 -13.83
CA GLY A 267 -16.92 -17.22 -14.56
C GLY A 267 -16.11 -16.14 -13.85
N GLU A 268 -16.37 -15.91 -12.57
CA GLU A 268 -15.71 -14.87 -11.77
C GLU A 268 -14.18 -15.00 -11.75
N ARG A 269 -13.68 -16.25 -11.71
CA ARG A 269 -12.25 -16.61 -11.74
C ARG A 269 -11.63 -16.60 -13.14
N GLN A 270 -12.41 -16.49 -14.22
CA GLN A 270 -11.92 -16.58 -15.61
C GLN A 270 -12.50 -15.44 -16.49
N PRO A 271 -11.72 -14.39 -16.84
CA PRO A 271 -12.26 -13.20 -17.51
C PRO A 271 -12.90 -13.52 -18.87
N ASN A 272 -12.29 -14.41 -19.66
CA ASN A 272 -12.84 -14.85 -20.96
C ASN A 272 -14.21 -15.55 -20.80
N LEU A 273 -14.42 -16.26 -19.68
CA LEU A 273 -15.67 -16.95 -19.38
C LEU A 273 -16.72 -15.98 -18.82
N THR A 274 -16.32 -15.01 -17.98
CA THR A 274 -17.17 -13.88 -17.55
C THR A 274 -17.82 -13.20 -18.76
N ILE A 275 -17.04 -12.82 -19.78
CA ILE A 275 -17.56 -12.13 -20.97
C ILE A 275 -18.63 -12.98 -21.70
N GLY A 276 -18.37 -14.27 -21.89
CA GLY A 276 -19.34 -15.19 -22.52
C GLY A 276 -20.64 -15.33 -21.72
N ILE A 277 -20.55 -15.45 -20.39
CA ILE A 277 -21.71 -15.53 -19.49
C ILE A 277 -22.52 -14.22 -19.58
N LEU A 278 -21.88 -13.06 -19.44
CA LEU A 278 -22.54 -11.74 -19.52
C LEU A 278 -23.28 -11.55 -20.85
N VAL A 279 -22.63 -11.86 -21.98
CA VAL A 279 -23.27 -11.77 -23.31
C VAL A 279 -24.47 -12.72 -23.40
N SER A 280 -24.36 -13.95 -22.90
CA SER A 280 -25.48 -14.90 -22.91
C SER A 280 -26.67 -14.41 -22.08
N VAL A 281 -26.42 -13.80 -20.92
CA VAL A 281 -27.47 -13.26 -20.03
C VAL A 281 -28.16 -12.07 -20.68
N VAL A 282 -27.41 -11.14 -21.29
CA VAL A 282 -27.99 -10.02 -22.06
C VAL A 282 -28.86 -10.54 -23.21
N VAL A 283 -28.40 -11.56 -23.96
CA VAL A 283 -29.18 -12.17 -25.05
C VAL A 283 -30.45 -12.88 -24.54
N VAL A 284 -30.40 -13.56 -23.39
CA VAL A 284 -31.60 -14.16 -22.77
C VAL A 284 -32.59 -13.08 -22.33
N ILE A 285 -32.13 -12.01 -21.68
CA ILE A 285 -32.98 -10.88 -21.29
C ILE A 285 -33.62 -10.24 -22.53
N PHE A 286 -32.83 -9.94 -23.58
CA PHE A 286 -33.34 -9.35 -24.81
C PHE A 286 -34.36 -10.26 -25.51
N THR A 287 -34.11 -11.56 -25.60
CA THR A 287 -35.02 -12.51 -26.28
C THR A 287 -36.30 -12.78 -25.48
N VAL A 288 -36.26 -12.73 -24.15
CA VAL A 288 -37.46 -12.74 -23.30
C VAL A 288 -38.27 -11.46 -23.50
N PHE A 289 -37.62 -10.29 -23.45
CA PHE A 289 -38.28 -8.99 -23.67
C PHE A 289 -38.93 -8.90 -25.06
N PHE A 290 -38.20 -9.35 -26.10
CA PHE A 290 -38.71 -9.42 -27.47
C PHE A 290 -39.90 -10.39 -27.61
N LYS A 291 -39.90 -11.53 -26.91
CA LYS A 291 -41.05 -12.43 -26.87
C LYS A 291 -42.25 -11.87 -26.10
N ILE A 292 -42.04 -11.07 -25.07
CA ILE A 292 -43.13 -10.37 -24.36
C ILE A 292 -43.78 -9.33 -25.27
N ILE A 293 -43.00 -8.61 -26.07
CA ILE A 293 -43.50 -7.56 -26.98
C ILE A 293 -44.17 -8.15 -28.24
N PHE A 294 -43.66 -9.25 -28.81
CA PHE A 294 -44.11 -9.77 -30.12
C PHE A 294 -44.77 -11.17 -30.11
N GLY A 295 -44.88 -11.86 -28.98
CA GLY A 295 -45.24 -13.28 -28.87
C GLY A 295 -46.73 -13.65 -29.03
N GLY A 296 -47.39 -13.23 -30.12
CA GLY A 296 -48.85 -13.07 -30.16
C GLY A 296 -49.73 -13.91 -31.11
N LYS A 297 -49.35 -15.10 -31.62
CA LYS A 297 -50.28 -16.14 -32.17
C LYS A 297 -49.60 -17.45 -32.65
N LYS A 298 -50.38 -18.55 -32.71
CA LYS A 298 -50.09 -19.85 -33.38
C LYS A 298 -51.07 -20.04 -34.56
N GLN A 299 -51.01 -21.00 -35.50
CA GLN A 299 -50.07 -22.07 -35.89
C GLN A 299 -50.44 -22.58 -37.30
N ALA A 300 -49.53 -23.23 -38.05
CA ALA A 300 -49.85 -24.26 -39.07
C ALA A 300 -48.60 -25.10 -39.44
N GLN A 301 -48.80 -26.33 -39.96
CA GLN A 301 -47.78 -27.21 -40.57
C GLN A 301 -47.96 -27.19 -42.12
N VAL A 302 -47.28 -27.92 -43.02
CA VAL A 302 -46.39 -29.12 -43.03
C VAL A 302 -45.28 -28.88 -44.12
N THR A 303 -44.37 -29.77 -44.56
CA THR A 303 -44.19 -31.24 -44.51
C THR A 303 -42.68 -31.60 -44.32
N ARG A 304 -42.18 -32.79 -44.71
CA ARG A 304 -40.75 -33.18 -44.61
C ARG A 304 -40.35 -34.33 -45.56
N LYS A 305 -39.10 -34.29 -46.05
CA LYS A 305 -38.19 -35.34 -46.60
C LYS A 305 -37.78 -35.22 -48.09
N THR A 306 -36.48 -35.17 -48.47
CA THR A 306 -35.39 -36.20 -48.59
C THR A 306 -35.56 -37.15 -49.81
N THR A 307 -34.57 -37.64 -50.59
CA THR A 307 -33.11 -37.94 -50.39
C THR A 307 -32.36 -38.12 -51.74
N ASN A 308 -31.01 -38.27 -51.72
CA ASN A 308 -30.13 -38.88 -52.77
C ASN A 308 -29.98 -38.13 -54.12
N GLU A 309 -29.00 -38.32 -55.04
CA GLU A 309 -27.70 -39.07 -55.17
C GLU A 309 -26.90 -38.39 -56.35
N GLY A 310 -25.63 -38.68 -56.72
CA GLY A 310 -24.57 -39.54 -56.17
C GLY A 310 -23.48 -39.96 -57.20
N VAL A 311 -22.23 -39.41 -57.12
CA VAL A 311 -21.01 -39.72 -57.94
C VAL A 311 -21.16 -39.49 -59.49
N ALA A 312 -20.16 -39.38 -60.41
CA ALA A 312 -18.68 -39.41 -60.40
C ALA A 312 -18.05 -38.67 -61.62
N GLU A 313 -16.73 -38.40 -61.58
CA GLU A 313 -15.75 -38.28 -62.71
C GLU A 313 -15.88 -37.12 -63.77
N THR A 314 -14.85 -36.71 -64.56
CA THR A 314 -13.46 -37.20 -64.81
C THR A 314 -12.46 -36.10 -65.28
N SER A 315 -11.14 -36.40 -65.22
CA SER A 315 -10.06 -36.01 -66.18
C SER A 315 -9.16 -34.74 -66.00
N SER A 316 -7.83 -35.00 -65.85
CA SER A 316 -6.64 -34.34 -66.44
C SER A 316 -6.29 -32.84 -66.16
N ASN A 317 -5.02 -32.36 -66.18
CA ASN A 317 -3.72 -33.01 -66.50
C ASN A 317 -2.48 -32.30 -65.87
N GLN A 318 -1.36 -33.04 -65.74
CA GLN A 318 0.09 -32.66 -65.73
C GLN A 318 0.69 -31.54 -64.84
N GLU A 319 1.80 -31.91 -64.15
CA GLU A 319 3.15 -31.28 -64.03
C GLU A 319 3.33 -29.74 -63.84
N SER A 320 4.35 -29.23 -63.13
CA SER A 320 5.68 -29.80 -62.77
C SER A 320 6.29 -29.17 -61.50
N THR A 321 7.16 -29.92 -60.78
CA THR A 321 8.35 -29.51 -59.96
C THR A 321 8.35 -28.20 -59.13
N GLY A 322 8.87 -28.16 -57.90
CA GLY A 322 9.54 -29.19 -57.06
C GLY A 322 9.60 -28.68 -55.60
N GLU A 323 9.46 -29.56 -54.61
CA GLU A 323 10.56 -30.20 -53.85
C GLU A 323 11.32 -29.22 -52.91
N LYS A 324 11.11 -29.28 -51.58
CA LYS A 324 11.64 -30.25 -50.55
C LYS A 324 13.06 -29.82 -50.09
N GLU A 325 13.78 -30.41 -49.11
CA GLU A 325 13.61 -31.41 -48.01
C GLU A 325 13.99 -30.65 -46.68
N GLU A 326 13.86 -31.05 -45.40
CA GLU A 326 13.41 -32.21 -44.59
C GLU A 326 12.97 -31.63 -43.19
N GLU A 327 11.99 -32.18 -42.45
CA GLU A 327 12.13 -33.09 -41.27
C GLU A 327 13.32 -32.81 -40.30
N ASN A 328 13.11 -32.54 -39.00
CA ASN A 328 12.65 -33.38 -37.87
C ASN A 328 13.58 -34.55 -37.49
N GLU A 329 14.13 -34.54 -36.26
CA GLU A 329 13.81 -35.43 -35.11
C GLU A 329 14.75 -35.08 -33.90
N LYS A 330 14.24 -34.99 -32.65
CA LYS A 330 14.43 -35.91 -31.48
C LYS A 330 15.88 -36.07 -30.94
N GLU A 331 16.14 -36.36 -29.65
CA GLU A 331 15.29 -36.66 -28.48
C GLU A 331 16.01 -36.31 -27.14
N ASP A 332 15.22 -35.97 -26.11
CA ASP A 332 15.38 -36.24 -24.66
C ASP A 332 16.65 -35.95 -23.79
N ALA A 333 16.38 -35.99 -22.46
CA ALA A 333 17.29 -36.26 -21.31
C ALA A 333 18.00 -35.11 -20.55
N ALA A 334 17.21 -34.44 -19.70
CA ALA A 334 17.46 -34.16 -18.27
C ALA A 334 18.90 -33.89 -17.70
N ALA A 335 19.06 -32.72 -17.05
CA ALA A 335 20.01 -32.52 -15.94
C ALA A 335 19.56 -31.41 -14.96
N GLY A 336 19.85 -31.58 -13.65
CA GLY A 336 19.51 -30.65 -12.56
C GLY A 336 20.59 -29.60 -12.23
N PRO A 337 20.32 -28.68 -11.26
CA PRO A 337 21.02 -27.40 -11.17
C PRO A 337 22.34 -27.38 -10.36
N ARG A 338 23.27 -26.52 -10.78
CA ARG A 338 24.49 -26.05 -10.07
C ARG A 338 24.85 -24.64 -10.60
N ARG A 339 25.43 -23.70 -9.85
CA ARG A 339 25.75 -23.57 -8.40
C ARG A 339 25.95 -22.07 -8.12
N ARG A 340 25.65 -21.56 -6.92
CA ARG A 340 26.14 -20.23 -6.49
C ARG A 340 27.67 -20.29 -6.28
N SER A 341 28.38 -19.27 -6.72
CA SER A 341 29.80 -19.03 -6.36
C SER A 341 29.88 -18.16 -5.12
N ALA A 342 30.83 -18.45 -4.23
CA ALA A 342 31.04 -17.67 -3.00
C ALA A 342 31.89 -16.42 -3.29
N ARG A 343 31.53 -15.29 -2.69
CA ARG A 343 32.40 -14.10 -2.60
C ARG A 343 33.46 -14.38 -1.53
N ARG A 344 34.72 -14.05 -1.83
CA ARG A 344 35.85 -14.19 -0.90
C ARG A 344 36.12 -12.83 -0.25
N GLU A 345 36.42 -12.83 1.04
CA GLU A 345 36.89 -11.66 1.77
C GLU A 345 38.33 -11.29 1.35
N ASN A 346 38.62 -9.98 1.36
CA ASN A 346 39.94 -9.39 1.57
C ASN A 346 39.78 -7.87 1.77
#